data_AF-A0A7J5Z2L2-F1
#
_entry.id   AF-A0A7J5Z2L2-F1
#
_cell.length_a   1.000
_cell.length_b   1.000
_cell.length_c   1.000
_cell.angle_alpha   90.00
_cell.angle_beta   90.00
_cell.angle_gamma   90.00
#
_symmetry.space_group_name_H-M   'P 1'
#
loop_
_entity.id
_entity.type
_entity.pdbx_description
1 polymer ?
#
loop_
_entity_poly.entity_id
_entity_poly.type
_entity_poly.pdbx_seq_one_letter_code
_entity_poly.pdbx_strand_id
1 'polypeptide(L)'
;MKRPKLKKASKRVSCSKRYKIQKKVKDHTRKLRKELKKKGGASKRPKKDLGVPNSAPFKEEVLREAEQRRQEIDEIKDKKKQAKKVERAQKRKREKVTGKKETEPKAKKPLQEVVVEQPEKEPGPDKGSKQYLCSELNKVIDASDVVIEVLDARDPMGCRCPQLEEAVLQRGGNKKLLLVLSKIDLVPKENVEKWIQCLQLEFPVVAFKASQQIQDKTVRARKSRIVASNEVLDRSRAAACSGNGCLSEFLSSYATKTENEAQLKVGVVGFPNVGKSSLINSMKGILACNAGVKRGITKSMQEVHILKNVKLIDSPGIMAAPSNPPASMALRSLQVEEGGQRA
;
A
#
# COMPACT_ATOMS: atom_id res chain seq x y z
N MET A 1 -49.14 48.85 0.10
CA MET A 1 -48.97 48.15 1.40
C MET A 1 -47.62 47.44 1.42
N LYS A 2 -46.71 47.74 2.36
CA LYS A 2 -45.39 47.09 2.45
C LYS A 2 -45.53 45.69 3.08
N ARG A 3 -45.11 44.63 2.37
CA ARG A 3 -45.13 43.25 2.89
C ARG A 3 -44.26 43.14 4.17
N PRO A 4 -44.73 42.45 5.22
CA PRO A 4 -43.96 42.27 6.45
C PRO A 4 -42.73 41.39 6.16
N LYS A 5 -41.54 41.88 6.52
CA LYS A 5 -40.27 41.17 6.34
C LYS A 5 -40.21 39.99 7.31
N LEU A 6 -40.40 38.76 6.82
CA LEU A 6 -40.13 37.53 7.58
C LEU A 6 -38.66 37.52 7.99
N LYS A 7 -38.37 37.73 9.28
CA LYS A 7 -37.01 37.68 9.85
C LYS A 7 -36.52 36.23 9.83
N LYS A 8 -35.92 35.78 8.71
CA LYS A 8 -35.26 34.47 8.63
C LYS A 8 -33.96 34.50 9.44
N ALA A 9 -33.81 33.57 10.37
CA ALA A 9 -32.58 33.44 11.14
C ALA A 9 -31.39 33.13 10.22
N SER A 10 -30.29 33.85 10.42
CA SER A 10 -29.06 33.63 9.65
C SER A 10 -28.45 32.28 10.01
N LYS A 11 -28.05 31.51 8.98
CA LYS A 11 -27.27 30.28 9.16
C LYS A 11 -25.80 30.54 9.49
N ARG A 12 -25.35 31.82 9.46
CA ARG A 12 -23.97 32.19 9.81
C ARG A 12 -23.77 32.02 11.31
N VAL A 13 -22.70 31.32 11.68
CA VAL A 13 -22.33 31.06 13.08
C VAL A 13 -21.10 31.90 13.41
N SER A 14 -21.15 32.64 14.52
CA SER A 14 -19.99 33.41 14.99
C SER A 14 -18.82 32.49 15.34
N CYS A 15 -17.59 32.99 15.21
CA CYS A 15 -16.38 32.24 15.54
C CYS A 15 -16.41 31.73 17.00
N SER A 16 -16.82 32.58 17.94
CA SER A 16 -17.03 32.23 19.36
C SER A 16 -17.99 31.05 19.53
N LYS A 17 -19.12 31.03 18.81
CA LYS A 17 -20.09 29.92 18.88
C LYS A 17 -19.54 28.63 18.27
N ARG A 18 -18.76 28.71 17.18
CA ARG A 18 -18.06 27.54 16.60
C ARG A 18 -17.05 26.95 17.58
N TYR A 19 -16.22 27.79 18.21
CA TYR A 19 -15.23 27.35 19.19
C TYR A 19 -15.89 26.73 20.43
N LYS A 20 -16.99 27.32 20.92
CA LYS A 20 -17.78 26.77 22.02
C LYS A 20 -18.37 25.40 21.69
N ILE A 21 -18.86 25.19 20.47
CA ILE A 21 -19.36 23.89 20.00
C ILE A 21 -18.22 22.87 19.96
N GLN A 22 -17.07 23.22 19.36
CA GLN A 22 -15.90 22.32 19.30
C GLN A 22 -15.42 21.91 20.69
N LYS A 23 -15.33 22.87 21.63
CA LYS A 23 -14.98 22.60 23.04
C LYS A 23 -15.97 21.65 23.70
N LYS A 24 -17.29 21.87 23.52
CA LYS A 24 -18.34 20.98 24.04
C LYS A 24 -18.25 19.56 23.47
N VAL A 25 -18.00 19.42 22.17
CA VAL A 25 -17.84 18.10 21.52
C VAL A 25 -16.60 17.38 22.05
N LYS A 26 -15.48 18.10 22.21
CA LYS A 26 -14.25 17.56 22.81
C LYS A 26 -14.46 17.09 24.25
N ASP A 27 -15.17 17.87 25.05
CA ASP A 27 -15.49 17.52 26.43
C ASP A 27 -16.43 16.33 26.53
N HIS A 28 -17.45 16.27 25.66
CA HIS A 28 -18.39 15.15 25.58
C HIS A 28 -17.68 13.84 25.20
N THR A 29 -16.88 13.86 24.14
CA THR A 29 -16.09 12.69 23.71
C THR A 29 -15.07 12.26 24.77
N ARG A 30 -14.48 13.20 25.50
CA ARG A 30 -13.61 12.91 26.65
C ARG A 30 -14.37 12.22 27.78
N LYS A 31 -15.58 12.68 28.11
CA LYS A 31 -16.45 12.05 29.13
C LYS A 31 -16.84 10.63 28.73
N LEU A 32 -17.32 10.43 27.49
CA LEU A 32 -17.65 9.10 26.97
C LEU A 32 -16.47 8.13 27.04
N ARG A 33 -15.25 8.57 26.69
CA ARG A 33 -14.05 7.73 26.83
C ARG A 33 -13.76 7.35 28.27
N LYS A 34 -13.92 8.28 29.23
CA LYS A 34 -13.75 7.98 30.66
C LYS A 34 -14.81 7.01 31.17
N GLU A 35 -16.07 7.18 30.77
CA GLU A 35 -17.16 6.26 31.10
C GLU A 35 -16.95 4.86 30.50
N LEU A 36 -16.53 4.76 29.24
CA LEU A 36 -16.19 3.49 28.61
C LEU A 36 -15.03 2.77 29.30
N LYS A 37 -14.05 3.52 29.80
CA LYS A 37 -12.95 2.96 30.61
C LYS A 37 -13.46 2.48 31.99
N LYS A 38 -14.30 3.27 32.66
CA LYS A 38 -14.92 2.89 33.96
C LYS A 38 -15.84 1.68 33.83
N LYS A 39 -16.55 1.52 32.72
CA LYS A 39 -17.41 0.35 32.41
C LYS A 39 -16.62 -0.91 32.01
N GLY A 40 -15.37 -1.05 32.44
CA GLY A 40 -14.55 -2.24 32.17
C GLY A 40 -14.08 -2.34 30.72
N GLY A 41 -13.65 -1.20 30.16
CA GLY A 41 -12.88 -1.12 28.91
C GLY A 41 -13.38 -2.04 27.81
N ALA A 42 -14.64 -1.90 27.37
CA ALA A 42 -15.24 -2.65 26.27
C ALA A 42 -14.56 -4.01 26.04
N SER A 43 -14.69 -4.94 27.00
CA SER A 43 -14.52 -6.36 26.70
C SER A 43 -15.24 -6.56 25.37
N LYS A 44 -14.46 -6.84 24.32
CA LYS A 44 -15.00 -7.12 22.99
C LYS A 44 -15.78 -8.40 23.16
N ARG A 45 -17.03 -8.29 23.63
CA ARG A 45 -17.99 -9.37 23.52
C ARG A 45 -17.92 -9.76 22.05
N PRO A 46 -17.60 -11.02 21.73
CA PRO A 46 -17.53 -11.45 20.34
C PRO A 46 -18.83 -10.98 19.69
N LYS A 47 -18.71 -10.26 18.57
CA LYS A 47 -19.89 -9.75 17.86
C LYS A 47 -20.78 -10.97 17.62
N LYS A 48 -22.00 -10.94 18.17
CA LYS A 48 -22.98 -11.99 17.90
C LYS A 48 -23.18 -12.01 16.39
N ASP A 49 -22.89 -13.13 15.77
CA ASP A 49 -23.14 -13.30 14.35
C ASP A 49 -24.65 -13.18 14.13
N LEU A 50 -25.06 -12.31 13.21
CA LEU A 50 -26.46 -12.02 12.98
C LEU A 50 -27.17 -13.15 12.23
N GLY A 51 -26.42 -14.17 11.78
CA GLY A 51 -26.95 -15.40 11.18
C GLY A 51 -27.72 -15.16 9.88
N VAL A 52 -28.09 -16.25 9.20
CA VAL A 52 -28.97 -16.18 8.03
C VAL A 52 -30.42 -16.06 8.53
N PRO A 53 -31.15 -15.00 8.17
CA PRO A 53 -32.55 -14.84 8.57
C PRO A 53 -33.44 -15.99 8.10
N ASN A 54 -34.46 -16.34 8.89
CA ASN A 54 -35.40 -17.43 8.58
C ASN A 54 -36.21 -17.22 7.29
N SER A 55 -36.32 -15.97 6.81
CA SER A 55 -37.05 -15.62 5.58
C SER A 55 -36.25 -15.85 4.30
N ALA A 56 -34.98 -16.26 4.39
CA ALA A 56 -34.15 -16.46 3.20
C ALA A 56 -34.53 -17.75 2.46
N PRO A 57 -34.89 -17.69 1.17
CA PRO A 57 -35.39 -18.86 0.41
C PRO A 57 -34.36 -19.99 0.26
N PHE A 58 -33.07 -19.69 0.36
CA PHE A 58 -31.97 -20.67 0.24
C PHE A 58 -31.25 -20.91 1.58
N LYS A 59 -31.91 -20.67 2.72
CA LYS A 59 -31.29 -20.78 4.04
C LYS A 59 -30.69 -22.17 4.29
N GLU A 60 -31.42 -23.24 3.93
CA GLU A 60 -30.96 -24.61 4.14
C GLU A 60 -29.73 -24.94 3.29
N GLU A 61 -29.70 -24.46 2.04
CA GLU A 61 -28.59 -24.66 1.13
C GLU A 61 -27.32 -23.93 1.60
N VAL A 62 -27.47 -22.68 2.06
CA VAL A 62 -26.37 -21.89 2.64
C VAL A 62 -25.81 -22.54 3.91
N LEU A 63 -26.68 -23.13 4.75
CA LEU A 63 -26.24 -23.83 5.96
C LEU A 63 -25.50 -25.14 5.62
N ARG A 64 -26.00 -25.90 4.63
CA ARG A 64 -25.39 -27.15 4.17
C ARG A 64 -24.02 -26.91 3.53
N GLU A 65 -23.89 -25.88 2.70
CA GLU A 65 -22.62 -25.47 2.10
C GLU A 65 -21.61 -25.02 3.16
N ALA A 66 -22.07 -24.30 4.20
CA ALA A 66 -21.23 -23.88 5.31
C ALA A 66 -20.73 -25.09 6.14
N GLU A 67 -21.54 -26.13 6.30
CA GLU A 67 -21.17 -27.36 7.00
C GLU A 67 -20.14 -28.18 6.21
N GLN A 68 -20.35 -28.35 4.90
CA GLN A 68 -19.40 -29.01 4.00
C GLN A 68 -18.04 -28.31 4.01
N ARG A 69 -18.01 -26.97 3.91
CA ARG A 69 -16.78 -26.18 4.02
C ARG A 69 -16.05 -26.40 5.36
N ARG A 70 -16.78 -26.58 6.46
CA ARG A 70 -16.15 -26.85 7.77
C ARG A 70 -15.51 -28.24 7.79
N GLN A 71 -16.19 -29.24 7.27
CA GLN A 71 -15.68 -30.62 7.17
C GLN A 71 -14.41 -30.67 6.29
N GLU A 72 -14.42 -30.04 5.11
CA GLU A 72 -13.26 -29.95 4.23
C GLU A 72 -12.06 -29.27 4.92
N ILE A 73 -12.30 -28.17 5.64
CA ILE A 73 -11.24 -27.46 6.36
C ILE A 73 -10.62 -28.34 7.45
N ASP A 74 -11.43 -29.11 8.18
CA ASP A 74 -10.94 -29.97 9.25
C ASP A 74 -10.21 -31.21 8.70
N GLU A 75 -10.69 -31.79 7.59
CA GLU A 75 -9.95 -32.83 6.86
C GLU A 75 -8.59 -32.34 6.35
N ILE A 76 -8.53 -31.13 5.77
CA ILE A 76 -7.28 -30.53 5.30
C ILE A 76 -6.33 -30.32 6.49
N LYS A 77 -6.84 -29.87 7.64
CA LYS A 77 -6.01 -29.71 8.85
C LYS A 77 -5.47 -31.05 9.33
N ASP A 78 -6.26 -32.11 9.32
CA ASP A 78 -5.84 -33.41 9.81
C ASP A 78 -4.87 -34.09 8.85
N LYS A 79 -5.09 -33.98 7.53
CA LYS A 79 -4.11 -34.37 6.49
C LYS A 79 -2.79 -33.63 6.70
N LYS A 80 -2.82 -32.33 6.98
CA LYS A 80 -1.61 -31.52 7.26
C LYS A 80 -0.91 -31.94 8.56
N LYS A 81 -1.64 -32.29 9.62
CA LYS A 81 -1.06 -32.83 10.86
C LYS A 81 -0.39 -34.19 10.63
N GLN A 82 -1.03 -35.08 9.86
CA GLN A 82 -0.50 -36.39 9.52
C GLN A 82 0.77 -36.28 8.66
N ALA A 83 0.75 -35.45 7.61
CA ALA A 83 1.93 -35.20 6.76
C ALA A 83 3.13 -34.72 7.59
N LYS A 84 2.89 -33.80 8.53
CA LYS A 84 3.95 -33.30 9.44
C LYS A 84 4.49 -34.38 10.39
N LYS A 85 3.67 -35.35 10.81
CA LYS A 85 4.13 -36.49 11.63
C LYS A 85 5.01 -37.43 10.81
N VAL A 86 4.61 -37.73 9.56
CA VAL A 86 5.38 -38.58 8.64
C VAL A 86 6.73 -37.94 8.29
N GLU A 87 6.75 -36.65 7.97
CA GLU A 87 7.96 -35.88 7.67
C GLU A 87 8.95 -35.92 8.86
N ARG A 88 8.47 -35.72 10.09
CA ARG A 88 9.28 -35.83 11.31
C ARG A 88 9.84 -37.25 11.51
N ALA A 89 9.06 -38.28 11.20
CA ALA A 89 9.52 -39.67 11.30
C ALA A 89 10.59 -40.00 10.24
N GLN A 90 10.44 -39.49 9.02
CA GLN A 90 11.44 -39.64 7.95
C GLN A 90 12.75 -38.91 8.28
N LYS A 91 12.69 -37.68 8.83
CA LYS A 91 13.87 -36.94 9.27
C LYS A 91 14.66 -37.72 10.34
N ARG A 92 13.96 -38.28 11.34
CA ARG A 92 14.57 -39.15 12.37
C ARG A 92 15.20 -40.43 11.81
N LYS A 93 14.62 -41.03 10.75
CA LYS A 93 15.21 -42.20 10.07
C LYS A 93 16.46 -41.81 9.27
N ARG A 94 16.44 -40.66 8.60
CA ARG A 94 17.57 -40.16 7.80
C ARG A 94 18.78 -39.79 8.67
N GLU A 95 18.54 -39.19 9.83
CA GLU A 95 19.58 -38.88 10.83
C GLU A 95 20.21 -40.13 11.47
N LYS A 96 19.46 -41.23 11.64
CA LYS A 96 19.99 -42.50 12.16
C LYS A 96 20.89 -43.25 11.16
N VAL A 97 20.72 -43.04 9.86
CA VAL A 97 21.52 -43.71 8.82
C VAL A 97 22.87 -43.01 8.61
N THR A 98 22.96 -41.71 8.87
CA THR A 98 24.21 -40.93 8.73
C THR A 98 25.15 -41.02 9.94
N GLY A 99 24.73 -41.60 11.07
CA GLY A 99 25.48 -41.62 12.34
C GLY A 99 26.35 -42.85 12.64
N LYS A 100 26.60 -43.74 11.66
CA LYS A 100 27.48 -44.91 11.85
C LYS A 100 28.66 -44.87 10.87
N LYS A 101 29.66 -44.03 11.15
CA LYS A 101 31.08 -44.30 10.82
C LYS A 101 31.99 -43.33 11.58
N GLU A 102 32.93 -43.96 12.30
CA GLU A 102 34.22 -43.46 12.79
C GLU A 102 34.33 -42.78 14.17
N THR A 103 35.44 -43.15 14.81
CA THR A 103 35.78 -43.18 16.24
C THR A 103 36.99 -42.29 16.52
N GLU A 104 36.89 -41.48 17.58
CA GLU A 104 37.93 -41.15 18.59
C GLU A 104 39.09 -40.13 18.29
N PRO A 105 39.78 -39.52 19.30
CA PRO A 105 39.32 -38.37 20.12
C PRO A 105 40.42 -37.30 20.42
N LYS A 106 40.06 -36.17 21.09
CA LYS A 106 40.89 -35.31 22.01
C LYS A 106 40.18 -33.94 22.21
N ALA A 107 40.17 -33.23 23.35
CA ALA A 107 40.42 -33.49 24.76
C ALA A 107 39.96 -32.24 25.59
N LYS A 108 39.59 -32.46 26.86
CA LYS A 108 39.55 -31.55 28.05
C LYS A 108 38.35 -30.60 28.32
N LYS A 109 37.40 -31.13 29.14
CA LYS A 109 36.79 -30.71 30.46
C LYS A 109 36.63 -29.21 30.86
N PRO A 110 35.71 -28.83 31.80
CA PRO A 110 34.50 -29.50 32.35
C PRO A 110 33.22 -28.62 32.44
N LEU A 111 32.11 -29.26 32.84
CA LEU A 111 30.69 -28.84 32.90
C LEU A 111 30.32 -27.75 33.94
N GLN A 112 29.26 -26.97 33.66
CA GLN A 112 28.02 -26.98 34.48
C GLN A 112 26.77 -26.38 33.75
N GLU A 113 25.71 -27.20 33.68
CA GLU A 113 24.25 -26.95 33.67
C GLU A 113 23.63 -26.10 32.54
N VAL A 114 23.24 -26.70 31.40
CA VAL A 114 21.91 -27.31 31.07
C VAL A 114 20.73 -26.32 31.06
N VAL A 115 20.40 -25.80 29.87
CA VAL A 115 19.00 -25.64 29.41
C VAL A 115 18.94 -26.12 27.96
N VAL A 116 18.22 -27.22 27.76
CA VAL A 116 17.94 -27.79 26.44
C VAL A 116 16.86 -26.93 25.77
N GLU A 117 17.25 -26.04 24.87
CA GLU A 117 16.29 -25.43 23.94
C GLU A 117 16.05 -26.36 22.74
N GLN A 118 14.79 -26.74 22.59
CA GLN A 118 14.26 -27.49 21.46
C GLN A 118 14.47 -26.69 20.15
N PRO A 119 14.56 -27.35 18.97
CA PRO A 119 14.74 -26.64 17.73
C PRO A 119 13.50 -25.79 17.45
N GLU A 120 13.64 -24.48 17.63
CA GLU A 120 12.65 -23.50 17.25
C GLU A 120 12.35 -23.67 15.75
N LYS A 121 11.06 -23.61 15.40
CA LYS A 121 10.68 -23.37 14.01
C LYS A 121 11.39 -22.10 13.57
N GLU A 122 12.10 -22.12 12.46
CA GLU A 122 12.57 -20.88 11.85
C GLU A 122 11.40 -19.89 11.77
N PRO A 123 11.55 -18.67 12.32
CA PRO A 123 10.55 -17.64 12.14
C PRO A 123 10.51 -17.36 10.63
N GLY A 124 9.33 -17.50 10.02
CA GLY A 124 9.14 -17.09 8.64
C GLY A 124 9.67 -15.66 8.44
N PRO A 125 10.18 -15.31 7.25
CA PRO A 125 10.93 -14.09 7.02
C PRO A 125 10.14 -12.88 7.56
N ASP A 126 10.78 -12.08 8.42
CA ASP A 126 10.15 -10.89 8.97
C ASP A 126 9.80 -9.96 7.82
N LYS A 127 8.50 -9.87 7.53
CA LYS A 127 7.94 -9.05 6.44
C LYS A 127 8.18 -7.55 6.65
N GLY A 128 8.69 -7.13 7.82
CA GLY A 128 9.14 -5.78 8.09
C GLY A 128 10.64 -5.54 7.88
N SER A 129 11.44 -6.60 7.66
CA SER A 129 12.88 -6.48 7.53
C SER A 129 13.28 -5.71 6.26
N LYS A 130 14.39 -4.98 6.34
CA LYS A 130 14.92 -4.21 5.22
C LYS A 130 15.22 -5.10 4.00
N GLN A 131 15.80 -6.27 4.25
CA GLN A 131 16.12 -7.24 3.20
C GLN A 131 14.85 -7.73 2.48
N TYR A 132 13.79 -8.03 3.24
CA TYR A 132 12.52 -8.48 2.65
C TYR A 132 11.91 -7.40 1.74
N LEU A 133 11.81 -6.15 2.21
CA LEU A 133 11.24 -5.07 1.41
C LEU A 133 12.05 -4.78 0.14
N CYS A 134 13.38 -4.87 0.21
CA CYS A 134 14.25 -4.76 -0.96
C CYS A 134 14.03 -5.92 -1.94
N SER A 135 13.90 -7.15 -1.44
CA SER A 135 13.62 -8.33 -2.26
C SER A 135 12.26 -8.21 -2.99
N GLU A 136 11.24 -7.67 -2.32
CA GLU A 136 9.92 -7.42 -2.92
C GLU A 136 9.96 -6.31 -3.96
N LEU A 137 10.72 -5.24 -3.72
CA LEU A 137 10.93 -4.17 -4.71
C LEU A 137 11.60 -4.71 -5.98
N ASN A 138 12.63 -5.54 -5.82
CA ASN A 138 13.31 -6.19 -6.94
C ASN A 138 12.36 -7.06 -7.76
N LYS A 139 11.46 -7.81 -7.13
CA LYS A 139 10.44 -8.58 -7.86
C LYS A 139 9.52 -7.69 -8.69
N VAL A 140 9.14 -6.52 -8.19
CA VAL A 140 8.33 -5.54 -8.93
C VAL A 140 9.09 -5.05 -10.16
N ILE A 141 10.38 -4.73 -10.02
CA ILE A 141 11.21 -4.27 -11.14
C ILE A 141 11.37 -5.38 -12.18
N ASP A 142 11.59 -6.63 -11.78
CA ASP A 142 11.67 -7.77 -12.71
C ASP A 142 10.38 -7.98 -13.49
N ALA A 143 9.24 -7.95 -12.78
CA ALA A 143 7.94 -8.26 -13.35
C ALA A 143 7.35 -7.15 -14.22
N SER A 144 7.92 -5.94 -14.23
CA SER A 144 7.35 -4.77 -14.93
C SER A 144 8.03 -4.46 -16.27
N ASP A 145 7.23 -4.03 -17.24
CA ASP A 145 7.68 -3.51 -18.53
C ASP A 145 7.94 -2.00 -18.47
N VAL A 146 7.15 -1.31 -17.63
CA VAL A 146 7.29 0.13 -17.36
C VAL A 146 7.36 0.33 -15.86
N VAL A 147 8.31 1.13 -15.39
CA VAL A 147 8.45 1.51 -13.99
C VAL A 147 8.07 2.97 -13.83
N ILE A 148 7.14 3.25 -12.92
CA ILE A 148 6.71 4.58 -12.53
C ILE A 148 7.32 4.89 -11.16
N GLU A 149 8.20 5.89 -11.10
CA GLU A 149 8.68 6.44 -9.84
C GLU A 149 7.80 7.60 -9.41
N VAL A 150 7.19 7.47 -8.22
CA VAL A 150 6.28 8.48 -7.66
C VAL A 150 7.05 9.41 -6.74
N LEU A 151 7.04 10.69 -7.08
CA LEU A 151 7.72 11.79 -6.39
C LEU A 151 6.70 12.73 -5.75
N ASP A 152 6.93 13.21 -4.53
CA ASP A 152 6.09 14.24 -3.89
C ASP A 152 6.44 15.63 -4.46
N ALA A 153 5.48 16.35 -5.03
CA ALA A 153 5.72 17.64 -5.69
C ALA A 153 6.30 18.73 -4.76
N ARG A 154 6.21 18.55 -3.44
CA ARG A 154 6.78 19.49 -2.45
C ARG A 154 8.31 19.43 -2.40
N ASP A 155 8.88 18.25 -2.66
CA ASP A 155 10.32 18.01 -2.67
C ASP A 155 10.63 16.82 -3.59
N PRO A 156 10.56 17.01 -4.92
CA PRO A 156 10.73 15.92 -5.87
C PRO A 156 12.16 15.40 -5.89
N MET A 157 13.16 16.28 -5.75
CA MET A 157 14.57 15.90 -5.66
C MET A 157 14.86 15.09 -4.40
N GLY A 158 14.29 15.48 -3.27
CA GLY A 158 14.36 14.69 -2.06
C GLY A 158 13.60 13.38 -2.16
N CYS A 159 12.56 13.26 -2.99
CA CYS A 159 11.84 11.99 -3.17
C CYS A 159 12.40 11.08 -4.27
N ARG A 160 13.50 11.48 -4.92
CA ARG A 160 14.11 10.75 -6.02
C ARG A 160 15.17 9.76 -5.53
N CYS A 161 15.30 8.62 -6.20
CA CYS A 161 16.29 7.61 -5.86
C CYS A 161 17.12 7.19 -7.08
N PRO A 162 18.24 7.86 -7.38
CA PRO A 162 19.08 7.54 -8.54
C PRO A 162 19.53 6.07 -8.60
N GLN A 163 19.75 5.44 -7.44
CA GLN A 163 20.13 4.02 -7.36
C GLN A 163 19.01 3.09 -7.87
N LEU A 164 17.74 3.47 -7.66
CA LEU A 164 16.61 2.74 -8.23
C LEU A 164 16.57 2.92 -9.74
N GLU A 165 16.75 4.15 -10.22
CA GLU A 165 16.73 4.48 -11.65
C GLU A 165 17.83 3.68 -12.39
N GLU A 166 19.04 3.67 -11.84
CA GLU A 166 20.16 2.89 -12.34
C GLU A 166 19.85 1.37 -12.32
N ALA A 167 19.30 0.84 -11.22
CA ALA A 167 18.93 -0.56 -11.13
C ALA A 167 17.85 -0.99 -12.15
N VAL A 168 16.93 -0.09 -12.50
CA VAL A 168 15.92 -0.33 -13.54
C VAL A 168 16.57 -0.33 -14.92
N LEU A 169 17.47 0.61 -15.19
CA LEU A 169 18.18 0.71 -16.48
C LEU A 169 19.16 -0.45 -16.71
N GLN A 170 19.81 -0.96 -15.66
CA GLN A 170 20.77 -2.07 -15.74
C GLN A 170 20.12 -3.45 -15.97
N ARG A 171 18.85 -3.65 -15.56
CA ARG A 171 18.20 -4.99 -15.58
C ARG A 171 17.90 -5.56 -16.96
N GLY A 172 18.14 -4.81 -18.03
CA GLY A 172 17.93 -5.27 -19.40
C GLY A 172 16.45 -5.46 -19.75
N GLY A 173 16.18 -5.68 -21.05
CA GLY A 173 14.86 -5.50 -21.63
C GLY A 173 14.55 -4.01 -21.77
N ASN A 174 13.82 -3.58 -22.80
CA ASN A 174 13.51 -2.17 -23.07
C ASN A 174 12.54 -1.55 -22.04
N LYS A 175 12.81 -1.73 -20.75
CA LYS A 175 12.06 -1.20 -19.62
C LYS A 175 12.12 0.32 -19.67
N LYS A 176 10.96 0.96 -19.54
CA LYS A 176 10.86 2.42 -19.54
C LYS A 176 10.67 2.93 -18.13
N LEU A 177 11.34 4.03 -17.81
CA LEU A 177 11.16 4.76 -16.57
C LEU A 177 10.30 6.01 -16.83
N LEU A 178 9.30 6.24 -15.97
CA LEU A 178 8.41 7.40 -15.99
C LEU A 178 8.37 8.02 -14.60
N LEU A 179 8.51 9.34 -14.52
CA LEU A 179 8.35 10.06 -13.25
C LEU A 179 6.91 10.56 -13.12
N VAL A 180 6.33 10.39 -11.92
CA VAL A 180 5.02 10.97 -11.60
C VAL A 180 5.12 11.88 -10.39
N LEU A 181 4.79 13.15 -10.59
CA LEU A 181 4.66 14.13 -9.52
C LEU A 181 3.28 14.00 -8.87
N SER A 182 3.25 13.50 -7.65
CA SER A 182 2.05 13.40 -6.83
C SER A 182 1.85 14.64 -5.94
N LYS A 183 0.64 14.81 -5.39
CA LYS A 183 0.29 15.90 -4.45
C LYS A 183 0.53 17.30 -5.01
N ILE A 184 0.38 17.46 -6.32
CA ILE A 184 0.51 18.75 -7.03
C ILE A 184 -0.48 19.81 -6.52
N ASP A 185 -1.55 19.40 -5.84
CA ASP A 185 -2.51 20.29 -5.18
C ASP A 185 -1.96 21.02 -3.96
N LEU A 186 -0.83 20.57 -3.41
CA LEU A 186 -0.16 21.19 -2.25
C LEU A 186 0.87 22.27 -2.65
N VAL A 187 1.12 22.43 -3.95
CA VAL A 187 2.20 23.28 -4.49
C VAL A 187 1.59 24.25 -5.51
N PRO A 188 2.02 25.52 -5.56
CA PRO A 188 1.59 26.46 -6.60
C PRO A 188 1.85 25.92 -8.00
N LYS A 189 0.95 26.22 -8.96
CA LYS A 189 1.02 25.66 -10.32
C LYS A 189 2.32 26.04 -11.03
N GLU A 190 2.78 27.27 -10.81
CA GLU A 190 4.01 27.82 -11.40
C GLU A 190 5.24 27.02 -10.96
N ASN A 191 5.24 26.55 -9.71
CA ASN A 191 6.33 25.72 -9.19
C ASN A 191 6.24 24.29 -9.74
N VAL A 192 5.04 23.74 -9.90
CA VAL A 192 4.85 22.42 -10.52
C VAL A 192 5.32 22.44 -11.98
N GLU A 193 5.01 23.49 -12.74
CA GLU A 193 5.49 23.65 -14.12
C GLU A 193 7.02 23.72 -14.20
N LYS A 194 7.67 24.48 -13.31
CA LYS A 194 9.13 24.53 -13.21
C LYS A 194 9.73 23.16 -12.87
N TRP A 195 9.11 22.41 -11.96
CA TRP A 195 9.55 21.06 -11.63
C TRP A 195 9.44 20.11 -12.81
N ILE A 196 8.31 20.18 -13.55
CA ILE A 196 8.11 19.39 -14.77
C ILE A 196 9.22 19.70 -15.78
N GLN A 197 9.48 20.99 -16.06
CA GLN A 197 10.53 21.39 -17.01
C GLN A 197 11.92 20.87 -16.61
N CYS A 198 12.26 20.96 -15.33
CA CYS A 198 13.55 20.49 -14.81
C CYS A 198 13.69 18.97 -14.93
N LEU A 199 12.69 18.21 -14.49
CA LEU A 199 12.75 16.74 -14.46
C LEU A 199 12.61 16.10 -15.84
N GLN A 200 11.92 16.77 -16.77
CA GLN A 200 11.75 16.31 -18.15
C GLN A 200 13.04 16.27 -18.96
N LEU A 201 14.10 16.96 -18.50
CA LEU A 201 15.42 16.86 -19.09
C LEU A 201 16.01 15.45 -18.97
N GLU A 202 15.61 14.71 -17.95
CA GLU A 202 16.14 13.37 -17.65
C GLU A 202 15.16 12.27 -18.01
N PHE A 203 13.92 12.37 -17.53
CA PHE A 203 12.88 11.35 -17.75
C PHE A 203 11.52 11.98 -18.06
N PRO A 204 10.65 11.30 -18.83
CA PRO A 204 9.30 11.80 -19.05
C PRO A 204 8.56 11.94 -17.71
N VAL A 205 7.89 13.09 -17.51
CA VAL A 205 7.23 13.43 -16.24
C VAL A 205 5.75 13.71 -16.46
N VAL A 206 4.91 13.13 -15.61
CA VAL A 206 3.47 13.40 -15.56
C VAL A 206 3.08 13.98 -14.20
N ALA A 207 2.29 15.05 -14.23
CA ALA A 207 1.72 15.64 -13.03
C ALA A 207 0.41 14.94 -12.66
N PHE A 208 0.32 14.41 -11.44
CA PHE A 208 -0.81 13.60 -11.02
C PHE A 208 -1.46 14.13 -9.74
N LYS A 209 -2.76 14.44 -9.85
CA LYS A 209 -3.61 14.73 -8.70
C LYS A 209 -4.45 13.51 -8.37
N ALA A 210 -4.17 12.87 -7.25
CA ALA A 210 -4.99 11.76 -6.75
C ALA A 210 -6.37 12.28 -6.33
N SER A 211 -7.40 12.01 -7.14
CA SER A 211 -8.78 12.28 -6.75
C SER A 211 -9.31 11.10 -5.94
N GLN A 212 -9.79 11.36 -4.72
CA GLN A 212 -10.50 10.39 -3.88
C GLN A 212 -11.99 10.27 -4.23
N GLN A 213 -12.43 10.66 -5.44
CA GLN A 213 -13.76 10.28 -5.92
C GLN A 213 -13.78 8.77 -6.18
N ILE A 214 -13.76 7.99 -5.10
CA ILE A 214 -14.23 6.61 -5.08
C ILE A 214 -15.68 6.72 -5.55
N GLN A 215 -15.97 6.22 -6.74
CA GLN A 215 -17.33 6.17 -7.21
C GLN A 215 -18.06 5.14 -6.34
N ASP A 216 -18.72 5.60 -5.29
CA ASP A 216 -19.75 4.78 -4.65
C ASP A 216 -20.78 4.48 -5.74
N LYS A 217 -20.93 3.19 -6.08
CA LYS A 217 -21.87 2.72 -7.13
C LYS A 217 -23.30 3.26 -6.94
N THR A 218 -23.62 3.70 -5.72
CA THR A 218 -24.91 4.25 -5.30
C THR A 218 -25.14 5.71 -5.74
N VAL A 219 -24.09 6.49 -5.99
CA VAL A 219 -24.21 7.90 -6.40
C VAL A 219 -23.83 8.01 -7.86
N ARG A 220 -24.81 7.96 -8.77
CA ARG A 220 -24.64 8.39 -10.16
C ARG A 220 -24.19 9.86 -10.13
N ALA A 221 -22.90 10.09 -10.27
CA ALA A 221 -22.39 11.43 -10.50
C ALA A 221 -23.12 11.99 -11.72
N ARG A 222 -23.85 13.11 -11.54
CA ARG A 222 -24.31 13.92 -12.66
C ARG A 222 -23.07 14.19 -13.50
N LYS A 223 -23.05 13.72 -14.75
CA LYS A 223 -22.07 14.17 -15.75
C LYS A 223 -22.19 15.70 -15.78
N SER A 224 -21.33 16.42 -15.07
CA SER A 224 -21.09 17.81 -15.38
C SER A 224 -20.55 17.78 -16.80
N ARG A 225 -21.27 18.37 -17.75
CA ARG A 225 -20.73 18.65 -19.07
C ARG A 225 -19.39 19.31 -18.83
N ILE A 226 -18.31 18.63 -19.21
CA ILE A 226 -17.03 19.31 -19.42
C ILE A 226 -17.37 20.29 -20.53
N VAL A 227 -17.49 21.56 -20.18
CA VAL A 227 -17.41 22.63 -21.17
C VAL A 227 -16.00 22.48 -21.71
N ALA A 228 -15.90 21.98 -22.94
CA ALA A 228 -14.67 22.04 -23.70
C ALA A 228 -14.39 23.54 -23.91
N SER A 229 -13.70 24.16 -22.96
CA SER A 229 -12.93 25.36 -23.27
C SER A 229 -11.90 24.90 -24.28
N ASN A 230 -11.98 25.45 -25.48
CA ASN A 230 -11.03 25.28 -26.58
C ASN A 230 -9.65 25.87 -26.21
N GLU A 231 -9.04 25.38 -25.12
CA GLU A 231 -7.59 25.45 -24.99
C GLU A 231 -7.04 24.26 -25.76
N VAL A 232 -6.73 24.54 -27.02
CA VAL A 232 -5.81 23.75 -27.82
C VAL A 232 -4.47 23.80 -27.09
N LEU A 233 -4.30 22.92 -26.11
CA LEU A 233 -3.02 22.67 -25.45
C LEU A 233 -2.16 21.91 -26.45
N ASP A 234 -1.28 22.68 -27.07
CA ASP A 234 -0.15 22.30 -27.89
C ASP A 234 0.36 20.89 -27.60
N ARG A 235 0.09 19.97 -28.54
CA ARG A 235 0.45 18.54 -28.51
C ARG A 235 1.97 18.31 -28.46
N SER A 236 2.76 19.37 -28.58
CA SER A 236 4.21 19.38 -28.80
C SER A 236 5.01 19.72 -27.54
N ARG A 237 4.36 20.18 -26.46
CA ARG A 237 5.00 20.47 -25.18
C ARG A 237 4.38 19.59 -24.12
N ALA A 238 5.21 18.86 -23.38
CA ALA A 238 4.82 18.05 -22.23
C ALA A 238 4.40 18.94 -21.03
N ALA A 239 3.44 19.84 -21.28
CA ALA A 239 2.95 20.88 -20.38
C ALA A 239 1.68 20.39 -19.69
N ALA A 240 1.78 20.18 -18.38
CA ALA A 240 0.68 20.20 -17.42
C ALA A 240 -0.57 19.34 -17.75
N CYS A 241 -0.38 18.07 -18.12
CA CYS A 241 -1.49 17.12 -18.19
C CYS A 241 -2.02 16.77 -16.79
N SER A 242 -3.06 17.49 -16.34
CA SER A 242 -3.69 17.24 -15.05
C SER A 242 -4.63 16.03 -15.09
N GLY A 243 -4.22 14.90 -14.51
CA GLY A 243 -5.14 13.87 -13.99
C GLY A 243 -5.02 12.45 -14.57
N ASN A 244 -5.96 11.60 -14.16
CA ASN A 244 -5.99 10.16 -14.49
C ASN A 244 -6.01 9.88 -16.00
N GLY A 245 -6.68 10.72 -16.79
CA GLY A 245 -6.89 10.48 -18.22
C GLY A 245 -5.58 10.39 -19.01
N CYS A 246 -4.65 11.33 -18.79
CA CYS A 246 -3.39 11.36 -19.52
C CYS A 246 -2.49 10.16 -19.21
N LEU A 247 -2.36 9.80 -17.92
CA LEU A 247 -1.55 8.64 -17.55
C LEU A 247 -2.17 7.34 -18.08
N SER A 248 -3.51 7.20 -18.03
CA SER A 248 -4.20 6.05 -18.61
C SER A 248 -4.06 5.97 -20.13
N GLU A 249 -4.13 7.10 -20.84
CA GLU A 249 -3.97 7.17 -22.29
C GLU A 249 -2.53 6.84 -22.72
N PHE A 250 -1.53 7.39 -22.02
CA PHE A 250 -0.12 7.08 -22.24
C PHE A 250 0.16 5.59 -22.06
N LEU A 251 -0.31 4.98 -20.96
CA LEU A 251 -0.14 3.55 -20.72
C LEU A 251 -0.90 2.69 -21.72
N SER A 252 -2.08 3.12 -22.17
CA SER A 252 -2.85 2.42 -23.20
C SER A 252 -2.14 2.45 -24.55
N SER A 253 -1.62 3.61 -24.97
CA SER A 253 -0.83 3.74 -26.19
C SER A 253 0.46 2.92 -26.13
N TYR A 254 1.08 2.82 -24.96
CA TYR A 254 2.23 1.96 -24.78
C TYR A 254 1.84 0.48 -24.88
N ALA A 255 0.73 0.09 -24.24
CA ALA A 255 0.22 -1.28 -24.30
C ALA A 255 -0.17 -1.73 -25.72
N THR A 256 -0.63 -0.84 -26.60
CA THR A 256 -0.92 -1.19 -28.01
C THR A 256 0.32 -1.30 -28.88
N LYS A 257 1.43 -0.65 -28.50
CA LYS A 257 2.70 -0.69 -29.25
C LYS A 257 3.51 -1.93 -28.90
N THR A 258 3.33 -2.48 -27.70
CA THR A 258 3.94 -3.73 -27.31
C THR A 258 3.21 -4.86 -28.04
N GLU A 259 3.84 -5.44 -29.07
CA GLU A 259 3.28 -6.51 -29.94
C GLU A 259 3.00 -7.84 -29.23
N ASN A 260 3.16 -7.90 -27.90
CA ASN A 260 2.81 -9.07 -27.11
C ASN A 260 1.31 -9.08 -26.78
N GLU A 261 0.65 -10.24 -26.95
CA GLU A 261 -0.70 -10.48 -26.41
C GLU A 261 -0.77 -10.38 -24.87
N ALA A 262 0.39 -10.29 -24.21
CA ALA A 262 0.49 -10.11 -22.77
C ALA A 262 0.06 -8.70 -22.33
N GLN A 263 -0.67 -8.64 -21.21
CA GLN A 263 -1.04 -7.39 -20.57
C GLN A 263 0.20 -6.60 -20.14
N LEU A 264 0.23 -5.29 -20.41
CA LEU A 264 1.29 -4.39 -19.98
C LEU A 264 1.38 -4.37 -18.46
N LYS A 265 2.55 -4.68 -17.91
CA LYS A 265 2.82 -4.65 -16.48
C LYS A 265 3.57 -3.38 -16.10
N VAL A 266 2.98 -2.60 -15.21
CA VAL A 266 3.50 -1.30 -14.79
C VAL A 266 3.82 -1.33 -13.30
N GLY A 267 5.10 -1.24 -12.93
CA GLY A 267 5.55 -1.20 -11.54
C GLY A 267 5.46 0.22 -10.97
N VAL A 268 4.85 0.39 -9.80
CA VAL A 268 4.77 1.70 -9.12
C VAL A 268 5.70 1.68 -7.92
N VAL A 269 6.76 2.49 -7.98
CA VAL A 269 7.85 2.54 -6.98
C VAL A 269 8.03 3.96 -6.42
N GLY A 270 8.79 4.10 -5.33
CA GLY A 270 9.01 5.39 -4.64
C GLY A 270 9.03 5.27 -3.11
N PHE A 271 9.44 6.34 -2.43
CA PHE A 271 9.52 6.37 -0.96
C PHE A 271 8.16 6.15 -0.26
N PRO A 272 8.14 5.79 1.03
CA PRO A 272 6.90 5.75 1.81
C PRO A 272 6.16 7.09 1.77
N ASN A 273 4.82 7.04 1.85
CA ASN A 273 3.95 8.21 1.95
C ASN A 273 3.99 9.22 0.79
N VAL A 274 4.72 8.98 -0.30
CA VAL A 274 4.66 9.80 -1.54
C VAL A 274 3.33 9.67 -2.27
N GLY A 275 2.55 8.62 -2.02
CA GLY A 275 1.20 8.45 -2.58
C GLY A 275 1.05 7.35 -3.64
N LYS A 276 1.97 6.38 -3.72
CA LYS A 276 1.92 5.22 -4.64
C LYS A 276 0.57 4.49 -4.65
N SER A 277 0.14 3.95 -3.51
CA SER A 277 -1.12 3.23 -3.40
C SER A 277 -2.34 4.14 -3.63
N SER A 278 -2.22 5.45 -3.32
CA SER A 278 -3.26 6.44 -3.63
C SER A 278 -3.38 6.71 -5.13
N LEU A 279 -2.26 6.72 -5.86
CA LEU A 279 -2.24 6.83 -7.32
C LEU A 279 -2.96 5.65 -7.96
N ILE A 280 -2.63 4.42 -7.53
CA ILE A 280 -3.27 3.19 -8.04
C ILE A 280 -4.78 3.21 -7.78
N ASN A 281 -5.20 3.55 -6.55
CA ASN A 281 -6.61 3.64 -6.19
C ASN A 281 -7.36 4.71 -7.00
N SER A 282 -6.71 5.85 -7.24
CA SER A 282 -7.31 6.92 -8.02
C SER A 282 -7.46 6.52 -9.49
N MET A 283 -6.45 5.87 -10.09
CA MET A 283 -6.53 5.33 -11.45
C MET A 283 -7.59 4.23 -11.58
N LYS A 284 -7.73 3.37 -10.57
CA LYS A 284 -8.76 2.31 -10.58
C LYS A 284 -10.17 2.86 -10.32
N GLY A 285 -10.28 4.02 -9.66
CA GLY A 285 -11.55 4.61 -9.25
C GLY A 285 -12.21 3.92 -8.04
N ILE A 286 -11.58 2.89 -7.46
CA ILE A 286 -12.01 2.18 -6.26
C ILE A 286 -10.81 1.90 -5.35
N LEU A 287 -11.07 1.66 -4.07
CA LEU A 287 -10.04 1.32 -3.09
C LEU A 287 -9.57 -0.15 -3.27
N ALA A 288 -8.49 -0.36 -4.02
CA ALA A 288 -7.87 -1.67 -4.23
C ALA A 288 -6.66 -1.93 -3.32
N CYS A 289 -5.82 -0.92 -3.13
CA CYS A 289 -4.66 -0.97 -2.24
C CYS A 289 -4.99 -0.26 -0.93
N ASN A 290 -4.49 -0.77 0.20
CA ASN A 290 -4.61 -0.07 1.46
C ASN A 290 -3.65 1.13 1.48
N ALA A 291 -4.19 2.35 1.48
CA ALA A 291 -3.40 3.58 1.51
C ALA A 291 -3.64 4.32 2.84
N GLY A 292 -2.57 4.79 3.48
CA GLY A 292 -2.66 5.53 4.74
C GLY A 292 -1.37 6.25 5.09
N VAL A 293 -1.43 7.07 6.14
CA VAL A 293 -0.30 7.90 6.60
C VAL A 293 0.78 7.08 7.32
N LYS A 294 0.39 5.92 7.88
CA LYS A 294 1.32 5.04 8.59
C LYS A 294 2.24 4.34 7.59
N ARG A 295 3.56 4.41 7.82
CA ARG A 295 4.56 3.68 7.02
C ARG A 295 4.38 2.16 7.16
N GLY A 296 4.77 1.42 6.12
CA GLY A 296 4.78 -0.04 6.13
C GLY A 296 3.39 -0.70 6.05
N ILE A 297 2.39 0.01 5.51
CA ILE A 297 1.09 -0.58 5.16
C ILE A 297 1.27 -1.56 3.99
N THR A 298 1.91 -1.13 2.91
CA THR A 298 2.28 -1.99 1.79
C THR A 298 3.61 -2.66 2.09
N LYS A 299 3.59 -3.97 2.38
CA LYS A 299 4.79 -4.78 2.69
C LYS A 299 5.18 -5.74 1.57
N SER A 300 4.24 -6.12 0.72
CA SER A 300 4.45 -7.07 -0.37
C SER A 300 3.94 -6.48 -1.68
N MET A 301 4.52 -6.95 -2.78
CA MET A 301 4.05 -6.66 -4.13
C MET A 301 2.57 -7.06 -4.30
N GLN A 302 1.77 -6.20 -4.92
CA GLN A 302 0.35 -6.46 -5.21
C GLN A 302 0.00 -6.04 -6.65
N GLU A 303 -0.55 -6.95 -7.44
CA GLU A 303 -1.04 -6.63 -8.78
C GLU A 303 -2.48 -6.12 -8.75
N VAL A 304 -2.75 -5.08 -9.53
CA VAL A 304 -4.05 -4.43 -9.65
C VAL A 304 -4.35 -4.19 -11.13
N HIS A 305 -5.38 -4.87 -11.64
CA HIS A 305 -5.90 -4.60 -12.98
C HIS A 305 -6.57 -3.22 -13.03
N ILE A 306 -6.14 -2.40 -13.99
CA ILE A 306 -6.69 -1.05 -14.22
C ILE A 306 -7.51 -1.02 -15.50
N LEU A 307 -6.94 -1.54 -16.60
CA LEU A 307 -7.58 -1.66 -17.90
C LEU A 307 -7.49 -3.10 -18.40
N LYS A 308 -8.16 -3.44 -19.51
CA LYS A 308 -8.13 -4.79 -20.08
C LYS A 308 -6.71 -5.27 -20.41
N ASN A 309 -5.85 -4.35 -20.84
CA ASN A 309 -4.48 -4.58 -21.27
C ASN A 309 -3.42 -3.94 -20.36
N VAL A 310 -3.79 -3.39 -19.19
CA VAL A 310 -2.85 -2.72 -18.27
C VAL A 310 -3.04 -3.18 -16.82
N LYS A 311 -1.96 -3.67 -16.23
CA LYS A 311 -1.84 -4.02 -14.80
C LYS A 311 -0.85 -3.09 -14.11
N LEU A 312 -1.26 -2.50 -12.98
CA LEU A 312 -0.35 -1.82 -12.07
C LEU A 312 0.12 -2.77 -10.97
N ILE A 313 1.35 -2.60 -10.52
CA ILE A 313 1.96 -3.39 -9.46
C ILE A 313 2.37 -2.42 -8.34
N ASP A 314 1.70 -2.50 -7.18
CA ASP A 314 2.05 -1.70 -6.00
C ASP A 314 3.28 -2.29 -5.32
N SER A 315 4.30 -1.48 -5.08
CA SER A 315 5.52 -1.88 -4.37
C SER A 315 5.51 -1.46 -2.91
N PRO A 316 6.26 -2.15 -2.02
CA PRO A 316 6.64 -1.56 -0.75
C PRO A 316 7.42 -0.25 -0.96
N GLY A 317 7.42 0.63 0.04
CA GLY A 317 8.17 1.87 -0.05
C GLY A 317 9.68 1.64 -0.05
N ILE A 318 10.38 2.38 -0.91
CA ILE A 318 11.85 2.37 -0.98
C ILE A 318 12.42 2.76 0.38
N MET A 319 13.46 2.06 0.82
CA MET A 319 14.20 2.49 2.00
C MET A 319 15.42 3.27 1.53
N ALA A 320 15.53 4.50 2.01
CA ALA A 320 16.73 5.29 1.79
C ALA A 320 17.93 4.64 2.51
N ALA A 321 19.08 4.68 1.85
CA ALA A 321 20.33 4.26 2.44
C ALA A 321 20.65 5.11 3.69
N PRO A 322 21.30 4.54 4.72
CA PRO A 322 21.68 5.27 5.93
C PRO A 322 22.62 6.47 5.66
N SER A 323 23.27 6.50 4.51
CA SER A 323 24.12 7.60 4.03
C SER A 323 23.36 8.87 3.67
N ASN A 324 22.03 8.83 3.58
CA ASN A 324 21.23 10.03 3.32
C ASN A 324 21.24 10.97 4.54
N PRO A 325 21.26 12.30 4.33
CA PRO A 325 21.24 13.26 5.43
C PRO A 325 20.04 13.03 6.36
N PRO A 326 20.20 13.12 7.69
CA PRO A 326 19.09 12.94 8.65
C PRO A 326 17.90 13.86 8.39
N ALA A 327 18.15 15.08 7.92
CA ALA A 327 17.12 16.04 7.53
C ALA A 327 16.27 15.51 6.36
N SER A 328 16.90 14.97 5.32
CA SER A 328 16.21 14.36 4.18
C SER A 328 15.43 13.11 4.59
N MET A 329 15.97 12.31 5.49
CA MET A 329 15.28 11.15 6.07
C MET A 329 14.02 11.56 6.85
N ALA A 330 14.13 12.61 7.68
CA ALA A 330 13.02 13.16 8.43
C ALA A 330 11.93 13.74 7.52
N LEU A 331 12.31 14.48 6.47
CA LEU A 331 11.38 15.02 5.46
C LEU A 331 10.63 13.90 4.71
N ARG A 332 11.30 12.78 4.45
CA ARG A 332 10.70 11.55 3.89
C ARG A 332 9.82 10.77 4.87
N SER A 333 9.61 11.28 6.09
CA SER A 333 8.91 10.57 7.19
C SER A 333 9.54 9.20 7.52
N LEU A 334 10.84 9.05 7.25
CA LEU A 334 11.63 7.88 7.62
C LEU A 334 12.31 8.19 8.95
N GLN A 335 11.76 7.70 10.07
CA GLN A 335 12.51 7.69 11.32
C GLN A 335 13.75 6.81 11.13
N VAL A 336 14.92 7.35 11.49
CA VAL A 336 16.12 6.58 11.79
C VAL A 336 15.71 5.62 12.89
N GLU A 337 15.69 4.31 12.59
CA GLU A 337 15.69 3.32 13.65
C GLU A 337 17.02 3.53 14.37
N GLU A 338 17.01 4.24 15.51
CA GLU A 338 18.16 4.25 16.41
C GLU A 338 18.45 2.78 16.72
N GLY A 339 19.61 2.31 16.25
CA GLY A 339 20.06 0.96 16.53
C GLY A 339 20.09 0.81 18.03
N GLY A 340 19.23 -0.07 18.55
CA GLY A 340 19.37 -0.57 19.91
C GLY A 340 20.70 -1.32 19.97
N GLN A 341 21.76 -0.62 20.35
CA GLN A 341 22.89 -1.24 21.03
C GLN A 341 22.32 -1.79 22.33
N ARG A 342 21.91 -3.05 22.30
CA ARG A 342 21.88 -3.87 23.51
C ARG A 342 23.35 -4.20 23.79
N ALA A 343 23.89 -3.50 24.78
CA ALA A 343 25.08 -3.92 25.49
C ALA A 343 24.85 -5.26 26.19
#